data_AF-A0A6S7JCU7-F1
#
_entry.id   AF-A0A6S7JCU7-F1
#
_cell.length_a   1.000
_cell.length_b   1.000
_cell.length_c   1.000
_cell.angle_alpha   90.00
_cell.angle_beta   90.00
_cell.angle_gamma   90.00
#
_symmetry.space_group_name_H-M   'P 1'
#
loop_
_entity.id
_entity.type
_entity.pdbx_description
1 polymer ?
#
loop_
_entity_poly.entity_id
_entity_poly.type
_entity_poly.pdbx_seq_one_letter_code
_entity_poly.pdbx_strand_id
1 'polypeptide(L)'
;MSKMVDKKLLELTGKIKASNFAIKMSDEVIDSTKTEVLTRQISSITNRIQAIYALKEEIEEIKFTDNDSEENIRNWAEEIESKISEADNKVSEIRERLNEIKETERAAAEETERVAVDIKRQKQLEFEKQKFELEQAAKDEERKRELKHKTELLNKQLEYQKSIETSAKEQEKSTSIKLPKLPVTKFNGNFENWLP
;
A
#
# COMPACT_ATOMS: atom_id res chain seq x y z
N MET A 1 -23.51 -52.64 -39.77
CA MET A 1 -22.70 -51.42 -39.70
C MET A 1 -21.72 -51.39 -40.84
N SER A 2 -21.61 -50.26 -41.53
CA SER A 2 -20.63 -50.03 -42.59
C SER A 2 -19.18 -50.02 -42.03
N LYS A 3 -18.20 -50.51 -42.81
CA LYS A 3 -16.76 -50.44 -42.45
C LYS A 3 -16.28 -49.01 -42.13
N MET A 4 -16.99 -48.01 -42.66
CA MET A 4 -16.73 -46.60 -42.39
C MET A 4 -17.08 -46.19 -40.95
N VAL A 5 -18.23 -46.66 -40.43
CA VAL A 5 -18.68 -46.42 -39.05
C VAL A 5 -17.71 -47.05 -38.06
N ASP A 6 -17.31 -48.30 -38.31
CA ASP A 6 -16.39 -49.04 -37.43
C ASP A 6 -15.04 -48.31 -37.29
N LYS A 7 -14.52 -47.75 -38.39
CA LYS A 7 -13.29 -46.98 -38.38
C LYS A 7 -13.43 -45.69 -37.55
N LYS A 8 -14.53 -44.96 -37.71
CA LYS A 8 -14.80 -43.71 -36.97
C LYS A 8 -15.03 -43.97 -35.48
N LEU A 9 -15.73 -45.05 -35.12
CA LEU A 9 -15.89 -45.48 -33.73
C LEU A 9 -14.55 -45.82 -33.06
N LEU A 10 -13.63 -46.45 -33.80
CA LEU A 10 -12.29 -46.74 -33.30
C LEU A 10 -11.48 -45.45 -33.08
N GLU A 11 -11.60 -44.49 -34.00
CA GLU A 11 -11.00 -43.16 -33.86
C GLU A 11 -11.55 -42.41 -32.64
N LEU A 12 -12.87 -42.36 -32.49
CA LEU A 12 -13.55 -41.76 -31.33
C LEU A 12 -13.07 -42.38 -30.03
N THR A 13 -13.00 -43.71 -29.97
CA THR A 13 -12.48 -44.45 -28.81
C THR A 13 -11.05 -44.04 -28.48
N GLY A 14 -10.20 -43.84 -29.50
CA GLY A 14 -8.84 -43.33 -29.34
C GLY A 14 -8.81 -41.91 -28.77
N LYS A 15 -9.68 -41.01 -29.25
CA LYS A 15 -9.79 -39.63 -28.74
C LYS A 15 -10.27 -39.59 -27.29
N ILE A 16 -11.26 -40.40 -26.91
CA ILE A 16 -11.76 -40.52 -25.54
C ILE A 16 -10.65 -41.01 -24.62
N LYS A 17 -9.91 -42.06 -25.00
CA LYS A 17 -8.75 -42.53 -24.22
C LYS A 17 -7.71 -41.44 -24.03
N ALA A 18 -7.42 -40.67 -25.08
CA ALA A 18 -6.47 -39.57 -25.00
C ALA A 18 -6.98 -38.39 -24.16
N SER A 19 -8.29 -38.13 -24.14
CA SER A 19 -8.93 -37.17 -23.23
C SER A 19 -8.79 -37.63 -21.78
N ASN A 20 -9.14 -38.88 -21.48
CA ASN A 20 -9.00 -39.44 -20.14
C ASN A 20 -7.55 -39.45 -19.64
N PHE A 21 -6.59 -39.66 -20.53
CA PHE A 21 -5.18 -39.51 -20.19
C PHE A 21 -4.84 -38.05 -19.84
N ALA A 22 -5.33 -37.07 -20.60
CA ALA A 22 -5.14 -35.65 -20.28
C ALA A 22 -5.81 -35.26 -18.95
N ILE A 23 -6.98 -35.80 -18.62
CA ILE A 23 -7.63 -35.62 -17.32
C ILE A 23 -6.71 -36.13 -16.20
N LYS A 24 -6.18 -37.36 -16.31
CA LYS A 24 -5.25 -37.90 -15.30
C LYS A 24 -3.98 -37.06 -15.15
N MET A 25 -3.39 -36.63 -16.26
CA MET A 25 -2.23 -35.73 -16.22
C MET A 25 -2.56 -34.38 -15.56
N SER A 26 -3.82 -33.94 -15.63
CA SER A 26 -4.24 -32.70 -14.95
C SER A 26 -4.32 -32.86 -13.44
N ASP A 27 -4.64 -34.06 -12.93
CA ASP A 27 -4.60 -34.35 -11.49
C ASP A 27 -3.17 -34.20 -10.93
N GLU A 28 -2.15 -34.54 -11.72
CA GLU A 28 -0.74 -34.41 -11.30
C GLU A 28 -0.25 -32.95 -11.23
N VAL A 29 -0.88 -32.04 -11.98
CA VAL A 29 -0.45 -30.64 -12.08
C VAL A 29 -1.42 -29.66 -11.44
N ILE A 30 -2.55 -30.11 -10.89
CA ILE A 30 -3.58 -29.22 -10.33
C ILE A 30 -3.06 -28.35 -9.18
N ASP A 31 -2.15 -28.90 -8.37
CA ASP A 31 -1.55 -28.18 -7.24
C ASP A 31 -0.47 -27.18 -7.66
N SER A 32 -0.10 -27.14 -8.95
CA SER A 32 0.88 -26.19 -9.49
C SER A 32 0.41 -24.75 -9.30
N THR A 33 1.29 -23.90 -8.79
CA THR A 33 1.06 -22.45 -8.74
C THR A 33 1.33 -21.74 -10.07
N LYS A 34 1.95 -22.43 -11.03
CA LYS A 34 2.28 -21.88 -12.35
C LYS A 34 1.05 -21.81 -13.24
N THR A 35 0.53 -20.61 -13.44
CA THR A 35 -0.70 -20.36 -14.19
C THR A 35 -0.60 -20.79 -15.66
N GLU A 36 0.59 -20.78 -16.26
CA GLU A 36 0.82 -21.21 -17.65
C GLU A 36 0.63 -22.72 -17.81
N VAL A 37 1.04 -23.51 -16.80
CA VAL A 37 0.89 -24.97 -16.81
C VAL A 37 -0.59 -25.33 -16.80
N LEU A 38 -1.36 -24.71 -15.91
CA LEU A 38 -2.81 -24.93 -15.78
C LEU A 38 -3.56 -24.46 -17.04
N THR A 39 -3.18 -23.31 -17.60
CA THR A 39 -3.80 -22.78 -18.83
C THR A 39 -3.54 -23.70 -20.03
N ARG A 40 -2.31 -24.20 -20.18
CA ARG A 40 -1.98 -25.18 -21.22
C ARG A 40 -2.81 -26.45 -21.05
N GLN A 41 -3.04 -26.90 -19.82
CA GLN A 41 -3.83 -28.09 -19.54
C GLN A 41 -5.31 -27.90 -19.92
N ILE A 42 -5.90 -26.75 -19.59
CA ILE A 42 -7.24 -26.37 -20.05
C ILE A 42 -7.31 -26.46 -21.58
N SER A 43 -6.40 -25.81 -22.30
CA SER A 43 -6.39 -25.85 -23.77
C SER A 43 -6.24 -27.27 -24.31
N SER A 44 -5.39 -28.10 -23.68
CA SER A 44 -5.22 -29.49 -24.09
C SER A 44 -6.50 -30.31 -23.93
N ILE A 45 -7.24 -30.15 -22.84
CA ILE A 45 -8.48 -30.90 -22.60
C ILE A 45 -9.60 -30.36 -23.52
N THR A 46 -9.78 -29.05 -23.61
CA THR A 46 -10.80 -28.42 -24.47
C THR A 46 -10.62 -28.81 -25.95
N ASN A 47 -9.40 -28.82 -26.47
CA ASN A 47 -9.14 -29.24 -27.86
C ASN A 47 -9.51 -30.71 -28.10
N ARG A 48 -9.34 -31.58 -27.09
CA ARG A 48 -9.73 -33.00 -27.19
C ARG A 48 -11.24 -33.16 -27.15
N ILE A 49 -11.93 -32.42 -26.28
CA ILE A 49 -13.39 -32.39 -26.20
C ILE A 49 -13.98 -31.97 -27.55
N GLN A 50 -13.48 -30.88 -28.16
CA GLN A 50 -13.93 -30.42 -29.47
C GLN A 50 -13.75 -31.48 -30.57
N ALA A 51 -12.62 -32.20 -30.55
CA ALA A 51 -12.39 -33.29 -31.49
C ALA A 51 -13.33 -34.50 -31.26
N ILE A 52 -13.73 -34.76 -30.02
CA ILE A 52 -14.71 -35.80 -29.68
C ILE A 52 -16.10 -35.38 -30.18
N TYR A 53 -16.52 -34.13 -29.97
CA TYR A 53 -17.79 -33.61 -30.48
C TYR A 53 -17.91 -33.73 -32.00
N ALA A 54 -16.88 -33.26 -32.73
CA ALA A 54 -16.90 -33.34 -34.19
C ALA A 54 -17.03 -34.78 -34.72
N LEU A 55 -16.32 -35.74 -34.10
CA LEU A 55 -16.46 -37.16 -34.47
C LEU A 55 -17.79 -37.76 -34.05
N LYS A 56 -18.34 -37.32 -32.90
CA LYS A 56 -19.65 -37.76 -32.42
C LYS A 56 -20.72 -37.38 -33.44
N GLU A 57 -20.78 -36.11 -33.86
CA GLU A 57 -21.73 -35.60 -34.86
C GLU A 57 -21.62 -36.37 -36.18
N GLU A 58 -20.39 -36.58 -36.69
CA GLU A 58 -20.17 -37.33 -37.92
C GLU A 58 -20.65 -38.79 -37.82
N ILE A 59 -20.47 -39.44 -36.66
CA ILE A 59 -20.94 -40.81 -36.44
C ILE A 59 -22.47 -40.87 -36.33
N GLU A 60 -23.12 -39.87 -35.70
CA GLU A 60 -24.59 -39.79 -35.64
C GLU A 60 -25.17 -39.69 -37.05
N GLU A 61 -24.64 -38.79 -37.87
CA GLU A 61 -25.06 -38.64 -39.27
C GLU A 61 -24.98 -39.96 -40.03
N ILE A 62 -23.86 -40.69 -39.89
CA ILE A 62 -23.71 -41.98 -40.58
C ILE A 62 -24.69 -43.03 -40.03
N LYS A 63 -24.92 -43.09 -38.72
CA LYS A 63 -25.89 -44.02 -38.11
C LYS A 63 -27.32 -43.76 -38.58
N PHE A 64 -27.71 -42.49 -38.74
CA PHE A 64 -28.99 -42.14 -39.35
C PHE A 64 -29.06 -42.61 -40.81
N THR A 65 -27.98 -42.45 -41.60
CA THR A 65 -27.96 -42.95 -42.99
C THR A 65 -28.00 -44.47 -43.08
N ASP A 66 -27.44 -45.18 -42.10
CA ASP A 66 -27.48 -46.64 -41.98
C ASP A 66 -28.85 -47.14 -41.44
N ASN A 67 -29.81 -46.23 -41.22
CA ASN A 67 -31.18 -46.50 -40.77
C ASN A 67 -31.24 -47.20 -39.39
N ASP A 68 -30.29 -46.88 -38.51
CA ASP A 68 -30.29 -47.29 -37.11
C ASP A 68 -31.43 -46.59 -36.34
N SER A 69 -31.87 -47.16 -35.22
CA SER A 69 -33.00 -46.57 -34.48
C SER A 69 -32.59 -45.29 -33.75
N GLU A 70 -33.49 -44.30 -33.72
CA GLU A 70 -33.25 -43.03 -33.01
C GLU A 70 -32.93 -43.26 -31.52
N GLU A 71 -33.56 -44.26 -30.90
CA GLU A 71 -33.31 -44.63 -29.51
C GLU A 71 -31.88 -45.16 -29.29
N ASN A 72 -31.38 -46.02 -30.19
CA ASN A 72 -29.99 -46.50 -30.12
C ASN A 72 -28.99 -45.36 -30.29
N ILE A 73 -29.25 -44.46 -31.25
CA ILE A 73 -28.38 -43.31 -31.52
C ILE A 73 -28.34 -42.40 -30.29
N ARG A 74 -29.51 -42.10 -29.70
CA ARG A 74 -29.63 -41.26 -28.51
C ARG A 74 -28.91 -41.86 -27.30
N ASN A 75 -29.14 -43.14 -26.98
CA ASN A 75 -28.49 -43.79 -25.84
C ASN A 75 -26.96 -43.75 -25.98
N TRP A 76 -26.45 -44.04 -27.18
CA TRP A 76 -25.01 -43.92 -27.46
C TRP A 76 -24.51 -42.48 -27.34
N ALA A 77 -25.26 -41.49 -27.84
CA ALA A 77 -24.87 -40.08 -27.76
C ALA A 77 -24.79 -39.59 -26.31
N GLU A 78 -25.72 -40.03 -25.44
CA GLU A 78 -25.74 -39.74 -24.01
C GLU A 78 -24.53 -40.35 -23.28
N GLU A 79 -24.09 -41.56 -23.65
CA GLU A 79 -22.86 -42.16 -23.10
C GLU A 79 -21.61 -41.33 -23.43
N ILE A 80 -21.50 -40.83 -24.67
CA ILE A 80 -20.39 -39.96 -25.07
C ILE A 80 -20.47 -38.62 -24.35
N GLU A 81 -21.66 -38.04 -24.21
CA GLU A 81 -21.86 -36.77 -23.50
C GLU A 81 -21.45 -36.87 -22.03
N SER A 82 -21.73 -38.00 -21.38
CA SER A 82 -21.26 -38.26 -20.01
C SER A 82 -19.73 -38.22 -19.92
N LYS A 83 -19.00 -38.77 -20.91
CA LYS A 83 -17.54 -38.73 -20.95
C LYS A 83 -16.98 -37.34 -21.23
N ILE A 84 -17.69 -36.54 -22.03
CA ILE A 84 -17.33 -35.14 -22.25
C ILE A 84 -17.54 -34.33 -20.97
N SER A 85 -18.65 -34.55 -20.26
CA SER A 85 -18.95 -33.88 -18.99
C SER A 85 -17.87 -34.13 -17.93
N GLU A 86 -17.31 -35.35 -17.84
CA GLU A 86 -16.15 -35.62 -16.96
C GLU A 86 -14.95 -34.71 -17.29
N ALA A 87 -14.68 -34.49 -18.58
CA ALA A 87 -13.58 -33.63 -19.03
C ALA A 87 -13.87 -32.14 -18.78
N ASP A 88 -15.10 -31.69 -19.00
CA ASP A 88 -15.54 -30.30 -18.72
C ASP A 88 -15.51 -29.96 -17.23
N ASN A 89 -15.89 -30.91 -16.38
CA ASN A 89 -15.77 -30.76 -14.92
C ASN A 89 -14.31 -30.54 -14.54
N LYS A 90 -13.38 -31.30 -15.15
CA LYS A 90 -11.95 -31.11 -14.88
C LYS A 90 -11.42 -29.76 -15.37
N VAL A 91 -11.86 -29.30 -16.54
CA VAL A 91 -11.53 -27.94 -17.01
C VAL A 91 -12.04 -26.89 -16.03
N SER A 92 -13.22 -27.07 -15.47
CA SER A 92 -13.82 -26.15 -14.49
C SER A 92 -13.01 -26.11 -13.19
N GLU A 93 -12.61 -27.27 -12.67
CA GLU A 93 -11.73 -27.38 -11.49
C GLU A 93 -10.40 -26.63 -11.70
N ILE A 94 -9.75 -26.82 -12.87
CA ILE A 94 -8.49 -26.12 -13.18
C ILE A 94 -8.71 -24.59 -13.26
N ARG A 95 -9.86 -24.14 -13.75
CA ARG A 95 -10.19 -22.71 -13.82
C ARG A 95 -10.43 -22.11 -12.44
N GLU A 96 -11.10 -22.83 -11.55
CA GLU A 96 -11.29 -22.42 -10.16
C GLU A 96 -9.94 -22.26 -9.48
N ARG A 97 -9.04 -23.23 -9.64
CA ARG A 97 -7.68 -23.16 -9.11
C ARG A 97 -6.89 -21.96 -9.64
N LEU A 98 -7.02 -21.65 -10.94
CA LEU A 98 -6.42 -20.44 -11.53
C LEU A 98 -6.96 -19.16 -10.91
N ASN A 99 -8.24 -19.12 -10.56
CA ASN A 99 -8.85 -17.96 -9.91
C ASN A 99 -8.33 -17.80 -8.47
N GLU A 100 -8.25 -18.89 -7.71
CA GLU A 100 -7.66 -18.88 -6.36
C GLU A 100 -6.24 -18.32 -6.37
N ILE A 101 -5.38 -18.78 -7.30
CA ILE A 101 -4.01 -18.27 -7.42
C ILE A 101 -4.02 -16.76 -7.64
N LYS A 102 -4.83 -16.25 -8.57
CA LYS A 102 -4.93 -14.81 -8.85
C LYS A 102 -5.43 -14.01 -7.64
N GLU A 103 -6.40 -14.54 -6.90
CA GLU A 103 -6.91 -13.90 -5.69
C GLU A 103 -5.83 -13.82 -4.60
N THR A 104 -5.07 -14.90 -4.39
CA THR A 104 -3.97 -14.90 -3.43
C THR A 104 -2.85 -13.92 -3.81
N GLU A 105 -2.49 -13.83 -5.10
CA GLU A 105 -1.52 -12.87 -5.60
C GLU A 105 -2.01 -11.42 -5.41
N ARG A 106 -3.29 -11.15 -5.70
CA ARG A 106 -3.88 -9.82 -5.49
C ARG A 106 -3.89 -9.44 -4.02
N ALA A 107 -4.32 -10.34 -3.13
CA ALA A 107 -4.33 -10.09 -1.69
C ALA A 107 -2.92 -9.83 -1.16
N ALA A 108 -1.91 -10.58 -1.61
CA ALA A 108 -0.52 -10.34 -1.25
C ALA A 108 -0.04 -8.95 -1.73
N ALA A 109 -0.38 -8.55 -2.96
CA ALA A 109 -0.03 -7.23 -3.48
C ALA A 109 -0.70 -6.10 -2.67
N GLU A 110 -1.99 -6.21 -2.38
CA GLU A 110 -2.74 -5.24 -1.56
C GLU A 110 -2.13 -5.09 -0.16
N GLU A 111 -1.72 -6.20 0.47
CA GLU A 111 -1.08 -6.17 1.78
C GLU A 111 0.30 -5.49 1.72
N THR A 112 1.12 -5.80 0.70
CA THR A 112 2.41 -5.11 0.54
C THR A 112 2.26 -3.61 0.33
N GLU A 113 1.22 -3.19 -0.40
CA GLU A 113 0.92 -1.77 -0.60
C GLU A 113 0.49 -1.10 0.70
N ARG A 114 -0.40 -1.72 1.48
CA ARG A 114 -0.83 -1.23 2.80
C ARG A 114 0.35 -1.03 3.73
N VAL A 115 1.22 -2.03 3.87
CA VAL A 115 2.42 -1.95 4.69
C VAL A 115 3.33 -0.80 4.23
N ALA A 116 3.51 -0.62 2.91
CA ALA A 116 4.32 0.47 2.38
C ALA A 116 3.73 1.85 2.69
N VAL A 117 2.41 2.00 2.64
CA VAL A 117 1.70 3.24 3.01
C VAL A 117 1.87 3.51 4.51
N ASP A 118 1.72 2.51 5.37
CA ASP A 118 1.88 2.66 6.81
C ASP A 118 3.31 3.05 7.20
N ILE A 119 4.31 2.44 6.56
CA ILE A 119 5.72 2.82 6.75
C ILE A 119 5.96 4.28 6.36
N LYS A 120 5.39 4.74 5.23
CA LYS A 120 5.52 6.14 4.79
C LYS A 120 4.87 7.09 5.80
N ARG A 121 3.67 6.76 6.27
CA ARG A 121 2.94 7.55 7.26
C ARG A 121 3.72 7.64 8.58
N GLN A 122 4.27 6.53 9.05
CA GLN A 122 5.06 6.48 10.28
C GLN A 122 6.31 7.37 10.17
N LYS A 123 7.04 7.31 9.05
CA LYS A 123 8.19 8.18 8.79
C LYS A 123 7.80 9.66 8.80
N GLN A 124 6.64 10.01 8.24
CA GLN A 124 6.17 11.40 8.24
C GLN A 124 5.85 11.88 9.66
N LEU A 125 5.16 11.07 10.47
CA LEU A 125 4.87 11.41 11.86
C LEU A 125 6.13 11.59 12.70
N GLU A 126 7.13 10.72 12.51
CA GLU A 126 8.43 10.83 13.19
C GLU A 126 9.15 12.13 12.81
N PHE A 127 9.13 12.50 11.52
CA PHE A 127 9.71 13.74 11.05
C PHE A 127 9.00 14.97 11.64
N GLU A 128 7.67 14.98 11.66
CA GLU A 128 6.89 16.06 12.26
C GLU A 128 7.14 16.19 13.76
N LYS A 129 7.24 15.06 14.47
CA LYS A 129 7.59 15.02 15.89
C LYS A 129 8.97 15.59 16.17
N GLN A 130 9.99 15.18 15.40
CA GLN A 130 11.34 15.73 15.53
C GLN A 130 11.38 17.24 15.29
N LYS A 131 10.67 17.72 14.26
CA LYS A 131 10.57 19.15 13.97
C LYS A 131 9.94 19.91 15.13
N PHE A 132 8.86 19.39 15.69
CA PHE A 132 8.19 20.00 16.83
C PHE A 132 9.08 20.03 18.08
N GLU A 133 9.79 18.94 18.38
CA GLU A 133 10.72 18.88 19.51
C GLU A 133 11.86 19.89 19.37
N LEU A 134 12.44 20.03 18.17
CA LEU A 134 13.46 21.03 17.89
C LEU A 134 12.93 22.46 18.07
N GLU A 135 11.70 22.74 17.62
CA GLU A 135 11.09 24.06 17.79
C GLU A 135 10.84 24.39 19.26
N GLN A 136 10.38 23.42 20.06
CA GLN A 136 10.20 23.60 21.49
C GLN A 136 11.53 23.83 22.22
N ALA A 137 12.57 23.04 21.87
CA ALA A 137 13.90 23.21 22.44
C ALA A 137 14.48 24.60 22.13
N ALA A 138 14.30 25.10 20.91
CA ALA A 138 14.73 26.45 20.52
C ALA A 138 14.01 27.53 21.35
N LYS A 139 12.69 27.41 21.54
CA LYS A 139 11.89 28.33 22.38
C LYS A 139 12.30 28.27 23.86
N ASP A 140 12.62 27.09 24.38
CA ASP A 140 13.13 26.92 25.75
C ASP A 140 14.51 27.56 25.93
N GLU A 141 15.41 27.41 24.94
CA GLU A 141 16.71 28.05 24.94
C GLU A 141 16.60 29.58 24.89
N GLU A 142 15.73 30.11 24.05
CA GLU A 142 15.47 31.55 23.95
C GLU A 142 14.97 32.11 25.29
N ARG A 143 13.96 31.47 25.91
CA ARG A 143 13.49 31.83 27.26
C ARG A 143 14.61 31.79 28.30
N LYS A 144 15.50 30.79 28.25
CA LYS A 144 16.66 30.73 29.16
C LYS A 144 17.63 31.89 28.93
N ARG A 145 17.87 32.30 27.68
CA ARG A 145 18.72 33.45 27.36
C ARG A 145 18.10 34.75 27.85
N GLU A 146 16.80 34.94 27.64
CA GLU A 146 16.06 36.11 28.14
C GLU A 146 16.10 36.21 29.67
N LEU A 147 15.87 35.10 30.38
CA LEU A 147 15.94 35.05 31.83
C LEU A 147 17.35 35.41 32.33
N LYS A 148 18.40 34.85 31.72
CA LYS A 148 19.80 35.19 32.05
C LYS A 148 20.06 36.68 31.85
N HIS A 149 19.67 37.24 30.70
CA HIS A 149 19.84 38.65 30.42
C HIS A 149 19.09 39.54 31.44
N LYS A 150 17.84 39.18 31.78
CA LYS A 150 17.05 39.89 32.79
C LYS A 150 17.70 39.84 34.18
N THR A 151 18.24 38.69 34.58
CA THR A 151 18.97 38.57 35.85
C THR A 151 20.24 39.41 35.87
N GLU A 152 20.98 39.49 34.77
CA GLU A 152 22.19 40.30 34.67
C GLU A 152 21.86 41.80 34.79
N LEU A 153 20.80 42.27 34.12
CA LEU A 153 20.34 43.65 34.23
C LEU A 153 19.93 44.00 35.67
N LEU A 154 19.20 43.11 36.33
CA LEU A 154 18.78 43.31 37.72
C LEU A 154 20.00 43.39 38.66
N ASN A 155 21.00 42.52 38.48
CA ASN A 155 22.22 42.56 39.27
C ASN A 155 22.99 43.87 39.07
N LYS A 156 23.12 44.34 37.83
CA LYS A 156 23.72 45.66 37.53
C LYS A 156 22.97 46.77 38.24
N GLN A 157 21.64 46.79 38.17
CA GLN A 157 20.82 47.79 38.87
C GLN A 157 21.04 47.76 40.38
N LEU A 158 21.13 46.58 40.98
CA LEU A 158 21.38 46.40 42.41
C LEU A 158 22.80 46.87 42.80
N GLU A 159 23.80 46.60 41.97
CA GLU A 159 25.17 47.11 42.15
C GLU A 159 25.22 48.65 42.07
N TYR A 160 24.53 49.25 41.11
CA TYR A 160 24.39 50.71 41.03
C TYR A 160 23.67 51.30 42.25
N GLN A 161 22.60 50.67 42.74
CA GLN A 161 21.92 51.14 43.96
C GLN A 161 22.84 51.04 45.18
N LYS A 162 23.54 49.91 45.35
CA LYS A 162 24.51 49.74 46.43
C LYS A 162 25.63 50.78 46.37
N SER A 163 26.14 51.09 45.18
CA SER A 163 27.20 52.09 45.03
C SER A 163 26.72 53.51 45.35
N ILE A 164 25.47 53.84 45.01
CA ILE A 164 24.82 55.09 45.44
C ILE A 164 24.65 55.11 46.96
N GLU A 165 24.17 54.04 47.58
CA GLU A 165 23.99 53.95 49.03
C GLU A 165 25.32 54.03 49.80
N THR A 166 26.39 53.41 49.31
CA THR A 166 27.73 53.54 49.92
C THR A 166 28.28 54.95 49.74
N SER A 167 28.10 55.56 48.56
CA SER A 167 28.51 56.96 48.32
C SER A 167 27.70 57.94 49.18
N ALA A 168 26.41 57.69 49.40
CA ALA A 168 25.56 58.46 50.29
C ALA A 168 25.96 58.29 51.76
N LYS A 169 26.32 57.08 52.21
CA LYS A 169 26.84 56.83 53.56
C LYS A 169 28.23 57.43 53.80
N GLU A 170 29.07 57.52 52.76
CA GLU A 170 30.35 58.22 52.80
C GLU A 170 30.17 59.76 52.77
N GLN A 171 29.16 60.26 52.07
CA GLN A 171 28.73 61.66 52.17
C GLN A 171 28.14 61.98 53.55
N GLU A 172 27.32 61.12 54.17
CA GLU A 172 26.80 61.32 55.53
C GLU A 172 27.89 61.31 56.62
N LYS A 173 29.01 60.59 56.40
CA LYS A 173 30.19 60.69 57.28
C LYS A 173 31.03 61.94 57.05
N SER A 174 30.87 62.63 55.92
CA SER A 174 31.63 63.84 55.56
C SER A 174 30.79 65.13 55.57
N THR A 175 29.49 65.07 55.83
CA THR A 175 28.60 66.24 55.91
C THR A 175 28.62 66.92 57.29
N SER A 176 29.72 67.60 57.57
CA SER A 176 29.69 68.87 58.31
C SER A 176 30.28 70.02 57.49
N ILE A 177 30.18 69.96 56.15
CA ILE A 177 30.63 71.03 55.28
C ILE A 177 29.41 71.66 54.58
N LYS A 178 29.14 72.92 54.93
CA LYS A 178 28.11 73.75 54.29
C LYS A 178 28.46 73.94 52.82
N LEU A 179 27.54 73.58 51.92
CA LEU A 179 27.68 73.89 50.50
C LEU A 179 27.72 75.42 50.29
N PRO A 180 28.64 75.94 49.45
CA PRO A 180 28.63 77.35 49.11
C PRO A 180 27.33 77.68 48.37
N LYS A 181 26.71 78.81 48.73
CA LYS A 181 25.54 79.35 48.00
C LYS A 181 25.95 79.57 46.55
N LEU A 182 25.40 78.77 45.64
CA LEU A 182 25.49 79.05 44.21
C LEU A 182 24.64 80.31 43.93
N PRO A 183 25.20 81.35 43.30
CA PRO A 183 24.42 82.48 42.85
C PRO A 183 23.46 81.98 41.76
N VAL A 184 22.18 81.93 42.08
CA VAL A 184 21.13 81.76 41.06
C VAL A 184 21.07 83.08 40.30
N THR A 185 21.85 83.18 39.22
CA THR A 185 21.63 84.24 38.23
C THR A 185 20.27 83.97 37.58
N LYS A 186 19.29 84.83 37.84
CA LYS A 186 18.05 84.83 37.06
C LYS A 186 18.44 85.03 35.60
N PHE A 187 18.10 84.06 34.75
CA PHE A 187 18.22 84.20 33.32
C PHE A 187 17.29 85.34 32.88
N ASN A 188 17.87 86.49 32.51
CA ASN A 188 17.16 87.65 31.98
C ASN A 188 17.05 87.58 30.45
N GLY A 189 17.04 86.38 29.86
CA GLY A 189 16.87 86.23 28.42
C GLY A 189 15.42 86.43 28.02
N ASN A 190 15.20 87.33 27.07
CA ASN A 190 13.93 87.51 26.39
C ASN A 190 13.60 86.25 25.55
N PHE A 191 12.31 85.92 25.40
CA PHE A 191 11.85 84.68 24.75
C PHE A 191 12.37 84.52 23.32
N GLU A 192 12.70 85.64 22.65
CA GLU A 192 13.28 85.68 21.31
C GLU A 192 14.67 85.03 21.20
N ASN A 193 15.39 84.84 22.31
CA ASN A 193 16.71 84.18 22.32
C ASN A 193 16.62 82.63 22.35
N TRP A 194 15.42 82.06 22.35
CA TRP A 194 15.17 80.61 22.41
C TRP A 194 14.62 80.02 21.10
N LEU A 195 14.49 80.84 20.05
CA LEU A 195 14.11 80.39 18.71
C LEU A 195 15.29 80.58 17.74
N PRO A 196 15.67 79.55 16.95
CA PRO A 196 16.62 79.69 15.84
C PRO A 196 16.11 80.63 14.75
#